data_AF-A0A1W1DW22-F1
#
_entry.id   AF-A0A1W1DW22-F1
#
_cell.length_a   1.000
_cell.length_b   1.000
_cell.length_c   1.000
_cell.angle_alpha   90.00
_cell.angle_beta   90.00
_cell.angle_gamma   90.00
#
_symmetry.space_group_name_H-M   'P 1'
#
loop_
_entity.id
_entity.type
_entity.pdbx_description
1 polymer ?
#
loop_
_entity_poly.entity_id
_entity_poly.type
_entity_poly.pdbx_seq_one_letter_code
_entity_poly.pdbx_strand_id
1 'polypeptide(L)'
;MMPSLYCKLDCPHCYLTKDQRRSKDCLTLEQIKTTVEKIKDYYHDKNIGSVAIDIYWYGGEPTTMGVQLFSDMCDIINKAFEKYKVRHTLLSANKYP
;
A
#
# COMPACT_ATOMS: atom_id res chain seq x y z
N MET A 1 -1.67 2.01 2.89
CA MET A 1 -0.24 2.00 2.57
C MET A 1 0.00 2.87 1.34
N MET A 2 1.07 3.67 1.37
CA MET A 2 1.52 4.48 0.22
C MET A 2 2.77 3.84 -0.41
N PRO A 3 2.61 2.87 -1.31
CA PRO A 3 3.75 2.13 -1.84
C PRO A 3 4.57 2.94 -2.85
N SER A 4 3.98 3.99 -3.45
CA SER A 4 4.71 5.02 -4.21
C SER A 4 3.97 6.35 -4.12
N LEU A 5 4.73 7.44 -4.22
CA LEU A 5 4.18 8.79 -4.36
C LEU A 5 4.14 9.25 -5.81
N TYR A 6 4.73 8.51 -6.74
CA TYR A 6 4.81 8.88 -8.15
C TYR A 6 3.41 9.04 -8.76
N CYS A 7 3.17 10.14 -9.46
CA CYS A 7 1.93 10.35 -10.19
C CYS A 7 2.18 11.17 -11.45
N LYS A 8 1.61 10.75 -12.58
CA LYS A 8 1.70 11.47 -13.86
C LYS A 8 0.70 12.62 -13.98
N LEU A 9 -0.31 12.68 -13.12
CA LEU A 9 -1.37 13.68 -13.16
C LEU A 9 -0.99 14.92 -12.34
N ASP A 10 -1.46 16.10 -12.76
CA ASP A 10 -1.28 17.36 -12.02
C ASP A 10 -2.59 17.88 -11.41
N CYS A 11 -3.22 17.06 -10.57
CA CYS A 11 -4.48 17.41 -9.92
C CYS A 11 -4.30 18.63 -9.01
N PRO A 12 -5.09 19.72 -9.17
CA PRO A 12 -4.92 20.95 -8.41
C PRO A 12 -5.22 20.80 -6.91
N HIS A 13 -5.99 19.77 -6.54
CA HIS A 13 -6.38 19.48 -5.17
C HIS A 13 -5.55 18.35 -4.52
N CYS A 14 -4.41 17.97 -5.11
CA CYS A 14 -3.58 16.90 -4.54
C CYS A 14 -2.86 17.37 -3.27
N TYR A 15 -2.92 16.56 -2.20
CA TYR A 15 -2.20 16.83 -0.95
C TYR A 15 -0.67 16.60 -1.07
N LEU A 16 -0.22 15.91 -2.13
CA LEU A 16 1.21 15.71 -2.41
C LEU A 16 1.78 16.87 -3.23
N THR A 17 2.93 17.37 -2.80
CA THR A 17 3.69 18.40 -3.54
C THR A 17 4.12 17.89 -4.91
N LYS A 18 4.45 18.81 -5.83
CA LYS A 18 4.96 18.47 -7.16
C LYS A 18 6.24 17.64 -7.09
N ASP A 19 7.13 17.93 -6.14
CA ASP A 19 8.38 17.20 -5.99
C ASP A 19 8.17 15.79 -5.46
N GLN A 20 7.29 15.61 -4.46
CA GLN A 20 6.91 14.28 -3.98
C GLN A 20 6.30 13.42 -5.09
N ARG A 21 5.44 14.00 -5.93
CA ARG A 21 4.79 13.29 -7.05
C ARG A 21 5.72 12.93 -8.20
N ARG A 22 6.91 13.51 -8.25
CA ARG A 22 7.95 13.21 -9.26
C ARG A 22 8.94 12.15 -8.81
N SER A 23 9.03 11.85 -7.51
CA SER A 23 9.82 10.71 -7.04
C SER A 23 9.21 9.43 -7.60
N LYS A 24 10.08 8.59 -8.18
CA LYS A 24 9.73 7.25 -8.67
C LYS A 24 10.03 6.17 -7.64
N ASP A 25 10.38 6.58 -6.43
CA ASP A 25 10.68 5.65 -5.36
C ASP A 25 9.42 4.84 -5.03
N CYS A 26 9.65 3.57 -4.75
CA CYS A 26 8.64 2.65 -4.27
C CYS A 26 9.13 2.05 -2.96
N LEU A 27 8.19 1.62 -2.12
CA LEU A 27 8.52 0.76 -0.98
C LEU A 27 9.21 -0.49 -1.50
N THR A 28 10.24 -0.94 -0.78
CA THR A 28 10.89 -2.22 -1.06
C THR A 28 10.10 -3.37 -0.45
N LEU A 29 10.29 -4.58 -0.96
CA LEU A 29 9.68 -5.78 -0.37
C LEU A 29 10.10 -5.99 1.09
N GLU A 30 11.33 -5.62 1.46
CA GLU A 30 11.82 -5.67 2.86
C GLU A 30 11.10 -4.66 3.76
N GLN A 31 10.77 -3.47 3.25
CA GLN A 31 9.95 -2.50 4.00
C GLN A 31 8.53 -3.02 4.21
N ILE A 32 7.95 -3.75 3.24
CA ILE A 32 6.66 -4.42 3.42
C ILE A 32 6.75 -5.51 4.48
N LYS A 33 7.77 -6.38 4.43
CA LYS A 33 8.02 -7.40 5.46
C LYS A 33 8.15 -6.78 6.86
N THR A 34 8.94 -5.72 6.98
CA THR A 34 9.10 -4.99 8.25
C THR A 34 7.77 -4.41 8.74
N THR A 35 6.93 -3.92 7.83
CA THR A 35 5.61 -3.36 8.17
C THR A 35 4.66 -4.43 8.68
N VAL A 36 4.59 -5.59 8.02
CA VAL A 36 3.69 -6.67 8.45
C VAL A 36 4.10 -7.28 9.78
N GLU A 37 5.41 -7.42 10.05
CA GLU A 37 5.88 -7.89 11.36
C GLU A 37 5.48 -6.93 12.48
N LYS A 38 5.65 -5.61 12.29
CA LYS A 38 5.18 -4.61 13.28
C LYS A 38 3.69 -4.68 13.56
N ILE A 39 2.87 -4.97 12.54
CA ILE A 39 1.42 -5.15 12.71
C ILE A 39 1.12 -6.44 13.49
N LYS A 40 1.84 -7.54 13.21
CA LYS A 40 1.70 -8.80 13.94
C LYS A 40 2.06 -8.63 15.42
N ASP A 41 3.17 -7.95 15.71
CA ASP A 41 3.60 -7.65 17.07
C ASP A 41 2.51 -6.86 17.81
N TYR A 42 1.96 -5.82 17.16
CA TYR A 42 0.86 -5.05 17.72
C TYR A 42 -0.39 -5.91 18.00
N TYR A 43 -0.77 -6.81 17.09
CA TYR A 43 -1.93 -7.69 17.30
C TYR A 43 -1.69 -8.69 18.43
N HIS A 44 -0.49 -9.25 18.52
CA HIS A 44 -0.08 -10.13 19.61
C HIS A 44 -0.18 -9.39 20.96
N ASP A 45 0.42 -8.20 21.06
CA ASP A 45 0.46 -7.41 22.29
C ASP A 45 -0.93 -6.93 22.74
N LYS A 46 -1.87 -6.78 21.79
CA LYS A 46 -3.26 -6.41 22.06
C LYS A 46 -4.20 -7.61 22.15
N ASN A 47 -3.70 -8.84 22.03
CA ASN A 47 -4.48 -10.07 22.01
C ASN A 47 -5.63 -10.05 20.97
N ILE A 48 -5.34 -9.55 19.77
CA ILE A 48 -6.30 -9.44 18.66
C ILE A 48 -6.20 -10.73 17.82
N GLY A 49 -7.16 -11.64 18.00
CA GLY A 49 -7.16 -12.95 17.33
C GLY A 49 -8.11 -13.10 16.13
N SER A 50 -9.07 -12.19 15.94
CA SER A 50 -10.06 -12.30 14.85
C SER A 50 -10.54 -10.94 14.39
N VAL A 51 -9.97 -10.45 13.29
CA VAL A 51 -10.32 -9.18 12.64
C VAL A 51 -10.22 -9.30 11.12
N ALA A 52 -10.90 -8.41 10.41
CA ALA A 52 -10.63 -8.15 9.01
C ALA A 52 -9.52 -7.10 8.88
N ILE A 53 -8.60 -7.30 7.94
CA ILE A 53 -7.51 -6.36 7.65
C ILE A 53 -7.80 -5.70 6.31
N ASP A 54 -8.12 -4.41 6.34
CA ASP A 54 -8.38 -3.59 5.16
C ASP A 54 -7.14 -2.79 4.77
N ILE A 55 -6.62 -3.07 3.58
CA ILE A 55 -5.40 -2.47 3.06
C ILE A 55 -5.78 -1.55 1.91
N TYR A 56 -5.77 -0.26 2.21
CA TYR A 56 -5.92 0.77 1.19
C TYR A 56 -4.57 1.05 0.55
N TRP A 57 -4.44 0.81 -0.74
CA TRP A 57 -3.28 1.20 -1.54
C TRP A 57 -3.55 2.56 -2.15
N TYR A 58 -2.83 3.59 -1.69
CA TYR A 58 -3.03 4.98 -2.09
C TYR A 58 -1.69 5.71 -2.20
N GLY A 59 -1.65 7.02 -2.39
CA GLY A 59 -0.41 7.78 -2.50
C GLY A 59 -0.43 8.66 -3.75
N GLY A 60 0.54 8.45 -4.64
CA GLY A 60 0.50 8.99 -6.01
C GLY A 60 -0.54 8.25 -6.84
N GLU A 61 -0.14 7.75 -8.01
CA GLU A 61 -0.93 6.79 -8.79
C GLU A 61 -0.37 5.38 -8.58
N PRO A 62 -0.96 4.55 -7.70
CA PRO A 62 -0.34 3.28 -7.30
C PRO A 62 -0.16 2.29 -8.46
N THR A 63 -0.95 2.40 -9.54
CA THR A 63 -0.79 1.56 -10.74
C THR A 63 0.52 1.79 -11.49
N THR A 64 1.22 2.91 -11.23
CA THR A 64 2.49 3.24 -11.90
C THR A 64 3.68 2.38 -11.47
N MET A 65 3.57 1.66 -10.35
CA MET A 65 4.62 0.78 -9.82
C MET A 65 4.83 -0.49 -10.65
N GLY A 66 3.87 -0.82 -11.52
CA GLY A 66 3.83 -2.07 -12.26
C GLY A 66 3.18 -3.21 -11.48
N VAL A 67 2.56 -4.13 -12.23
CA VAL A 67 1.75 -5.21 -11.67
C VAL A 67 2.58 -6.20 -10.85
N GLN A 68 3.81 -6.52 -11.28
CA GLN A 68 4.65 -7.50 -10.58
C GLN A 68 4.99 -7.05 -9.17
N LEU A 69 5.51 -5.82 -9.00
CA LEU A 69 5.87 -5.29 -7.70
C LEU A 69 4.63 -5.23 -6.78
N PHE A 70 3.49 -4.81 -7.30
CA PHE A 70 2.24 -4.80 -6.54
C PHE A 70 1.81 -6.21 -6.10
N SER A 71 1.90 -7.20 -6.98
CA SER A 71 1.61 -8.60 -6.67
C SER A 71 2.52 -9.13 -5.57
N ASP A 72 3.83 -8.93 -5.70
CA ASP A 72 4.82 -9.40 -4.72
C ASP A 72 4.55 -8.80 -3.32
N MET A 73 4.16 -7.52 -3.26
CA MET A 73 3.76 -6.88 -2.00
C MET A 73 2.48 -7.50 -1.42
N CYS A 74 1.48 -7.78 -2.26
CA CYS A 74 0.24 -8.41 -1.80
C CYS A 74 0.50 -9.84 -1.30
N ASP A 75 1.35 -10.61 -1.97
CA ASP A 75 1.70 -11.97 -1.59
C ASP A 75 2.39 -12.03 -0.22
N ILE A 76 3.32 -11.11 0.05
CA ILE A 76 3.95 -10.98 1.38
C ILE A 76 2.89 -10.75 2.45
N ILE A 77 1.95 -9.84 2.20
CA ILE A 77 0.94 -9.47 3.20
C ILE A 77 -0.09 -10.59 3.40
N ASN A 78 -0.59 -11.18 2.33
CA ASN A 78 -1.55 -12.28 2.37
C ASN A 78 -0.96 -13.50 3.09
N LYS A 79 0.32 -13.81 2.83
CA LYS A 79 1.02 -14.89 3.54
C LYS A 79 1.19 -14.58 5.03
N ALA A 80 1.58 -13.35 5.37
CA ALA A 80 1.78 -12.95 6.77
C ALA A 80 0.47 -13.00 7.59
N PHE A 81 -0.67 -12.75 6.95
CA PHE A 81 -1.98 -12.71 7.59
C PHE A 81 -2.95 -13.77 7.06
N GLU A 82 -2.46 -14.95 6.65
CA GLU A 82 -3.29 -16.02 6.06
C GLU A 82 -4.47 -16.47 6.94
N LYS A 83 -4.37 -16.27 8.26
CA LYS A 83 -5.40 -16.59 9.25
C LYS A 83 -6.48 -15.51 9.39
N TYR A 84 -6.27 -14.34 8.80
CA TYR A 84 -7.18 -13.19 8.85
C TYR A 84 -7.87 -13.00 7.51
N LYS A 85 -9.03 -12.34 7.53
CA LYS A 85 -9.67 -11.88 6.29
C LYS A 85 -8.97 -10.62 5.79
N VAL A 86 -8.09 -10.75 4.80
CA VAL A 86 -7.40 -9.61 4.17
C VAL A 86 -8.19 -9.11 2.97
N ARG A 87 -8.36 -7.79 2.86
CA ARG A 87 -8.94 -7.13 1.69
C ARG A 87 -8.00 -6.03 1.20
N HIS A 88 -7.68 -6.07 -0.09
CA HIS A 88 -6.91 -5.02 -0.75
C HIS A 88 -7.85 -4.10 -1.54
N THR A 89 -7.80 -2.80 -1.26
CA THR A 89 -8.54 -1.77 -2.01
C THR A 89 -7.55 -0.82 -2.65
N LEU A 90 -7.60 -0.71 -3.98
CA LEU A 90 -6.75 0.21 -4.74
C LEU A 90 -7.47 1.55 -4.94
N LEU A 91 -6.89 2.63 -4.45
CA LEU A 91 -7.37 4.00 -4.72
C LEU A 91 -6.54 4.57 -5.86
N SER A 92 -7.15 4.61 -7.05
CA SER A 92 -6.53 5.11 -8.28
C SER A 92 -7.21 6.40 -8.74
N ALA A 93 -6.43 7.32 -9.29
CA ALA A 93 -6.95 8.55 -9.84
C ALA A 93 -7.49 8.29 -11.25
N ASN A 94 -8.81 8.14 -11.37
CA ASN A 94 -9.47 8.16 -12.67
C ASN A 94 -9.42 9.58 -13.23
N LYS A 95 -8.88 9.74 -14.45
CA LYS A 95 -9.30 10.86 -15.29
C LYS A 95 -10.79 10.68 -15.53
N TYR A 96 -11.62 11.59 -15.01
CA TYR A 96 -12.95 11.76 -15.59
C TYR A 96 -12.74 12.05 -17.08
N PRO A 97 -13.40 11.30 -17.99
CA PRO A 97 -13.32 11.58 -19.42
C PRO A 97 -13.81 13.00 -19.74
#